data_AF-A0A382BIS9-F1
#
_entry.id   AF-A0A382BIS9-F1
#
_cell.length_a   1.000
_cell.length_b   1.000
_cell.length_c   1.000
_cell.angle_alpha   90.00
_cell.angle_beta   90.00
_cell.angle_gamma   90.00
#
_symmetry.space_group_name_H-M   'P 1'
#
loop_
_entity.id
_entity.type
_entity.pdbx_description
1 polymer ?
#
loop_
_entity_poly.entity_id
_entity_poly.type
_entity_poly.pdbx_seq_one_letter_code
_entity_poly.pdbx_strand_id
1 'polypeptide(L)'
;MDSDQENQATTASEDKKSSNISESSVDTQEDFSKLSVADLKSKLKDLGLPVSGKKAELIERLESSKIEKADEGDTDEFKEDSSEKAPKPIFTSEELESLSRTELRKIRKEYNHKAEELRKGRDELNLKSQTHASERNDLNLKAKEYMDEVHLYRDRRNGLNVEVGQIRDERNEVAEKVNSLKDNFLALKRKRFSGQNLPPISRLRKQIQELEIKQMTTPLTTDKERVLVEEISSLQNKIKQHDDLIETDTEVLDARDTFRETEQKRRDLSKSMQKSRQEAQAAHHSMKDSLRLNRSTRRKADAAQRAFVKAKEKADIVHNEYIEYLRGMQEIDRMTASQGRTGSVADQRASTASAEDLFAKFLAGEKLSTEQLMIIQKAGML
;
A
#
# COMPACT_ATOMS: atom_id res chain seq x y z
N MET A 1 0.78 -42.16 -53.13
CA MET A 1 0.29 -40.84 -52.69
C MET A 1 0.94 -40.60 -51.36
N ASP A 2 2.11 -39.96 -51.45
CA ASP A 2 3.00 -39.60 -50.36
C ASP A 2 2.29 -38.75 -49.31
N SER A 3 2.73 -38.89 -48.06
CA SER A 3 3.28 -37.80 -47.25
C SER A 3 3.46 -38.25 -45.81
N ASP A 4 4.64 -38.80 -45.53
CA ASP A 4 5.28 -38.78 -44.22
C ASP A 4 5.51 -37.33 -43.78
N GLN A 5 5.26 -37.01 -42.52
CA GLN A 5 5.96 -35.92 -41.85
C GLN A 5 6.34 -36.31 -40.43
N GLU A 6 7.65 -36.41 -40.27
CA GLU A 6 8.42 -36.65 -39.06
C GLU A 6 8.23 -35.53 -38.03
N ASN A 7 8.21 -35.94 -36.76
CA ASN A 7 8.50 -35.07 -35.63
C ASN A 7 9.97 -34.67 -35.65
N GLN A 8 10.26 -33.39 -35.88
CA GLN A 8 11.56 -32.80 -35.57
C GLN A 8 11.50 -31.96 -34.30
N ALA A 9 12.43 -32.29 -33.40
CA ALA A 9 12.81 -31.53 -32.23
C ALA A 9 13.45 -30.20 -32.65
N THR A 10 13.06 -29.11 -31.98
CA THR A 10 13.75 -27.82 -32.07
C THR A 10 14.32 -27.47 -30.70
N THR A 11 15.63 -27.61 -30.59
CA THR A 11 16.47 -26.99 -29.57
C THR A 11 16.79 -25.57 -30.04
N ALA A 12 16.23 -24.57 -29.37
CA ALA A 12 16.57 -23.17 -29.57
C ALA A 12 17.52 -22.71 -28.45
N SER A 13 18.77 -22.49 -28.83
CA SER A 13 19.81 -21.84 -28.04
C SER A 13 19.50 -20.34 -27.90
N GLU A 14 19.50 -19.85 -26.67
CA GLU A 14 19.53 -18.43 -26.36
C GLU A 14 20.98 -17.94 -26.30
N ASP A 15 21.36 -17.00 -27.18
CA ASP A 15 22.50 -16.11 -26.97
C ASP A 15 22.03 -14.67 -27.20
N LYS A 16 21.99 -13.89 -26.12
CA LYS A 16 21.65 -12.46 -26.07
C LYS A 16 22.92 -11.63 -25.84
N LYS A 17 23.13 -10.61 -26.67
CA LYS A 17 23.91 -9.36 -26.46
C LYS A 17 23.56 -8.46 -27.66
N SER A 18 23.26 -7.16 -27.61
CA SER A 18 23.21 -6.08 -26.63
C SER A 18 22.32 -5.01 -27.31
N SER A 19 21.54 -4.16 -26.62
CA SER A 19 22.02 -2.83 -26.20
C SER A 19 20.99 -2.12 -25.31
N ASN A 20 21.53 -1.42 -24.31
CA ASN A 20 20.89 -0.49 -23.37
C ASN A 20 20.33 0.77 -24.06
N ILE A 21 19.37 1.44 -23.39
CA ILE A 21 19.51 2.79 -22.80
C ILE A 21 18.25 3.15 -21.96
N SER A 22 18.52 3.58 -20.72
CA SER A 22 17.80 4.47 -19.77
C SER A 22 16.36 4.15 -19.33
N GLU A 23 15.95 4.26 -18.06
CA GLU A 23 16.57 4.79 -16.84
C GLU A 23 15.74 4.28 -15.64
N SER A 24 16.39 3.69 -14.63
CA SER A 24 15.76 3.28 -13.38
C SER A 24 16.63 3.75 -12.21
N SER A 25 16.16 4.75 -11.45
CA SER A 25 16.63 4.96 -10.09
C SER A 25 15.99 3.90 -9.20
N VAL A 26 16.78 2.89 -8.83
CA VAL A 26 16.47 1.92 -7.78
C VAL A 26 17.63 1.98 -6.80
N ASP A 27 17.36 2.49 -5.61
CA ASP A 27 18.24 2.40 -4.46
C ASP A 27 18.61 0.93 -4.21
N THR A 28 19.91 0.66 -4.25
CA THR A 28 20.48 -0.64 -3.96
C THR A 28 20.71 -0.73 -2.44
N GLN A 29 19.83 -1.43 -1.73
CA GLN A 29 20.18 -1.96 -0.40
C GLN A 29 21.25 -3.04 -0.58
N GLU A 30 22.50 -2.72 -0.21
CA GLU A 30 23.60 -3.70 -0.16
C GLU A 30 23.37 -4.72 0.98
N ASP A 31 23.12 -5.98 0.66
CA ASP A 31 23.05 -7.07 1.64
C ASP A 31 24.44 -7.39 2.24
N PHE A 32 24.71 -6.93 3.46
CA PHE A 32 26.01 -7.14 4.15
C PHE A 32 26.31 -8.60 4.51
N SER A 33 25.31 -9.47 4.48
CA SER A 33 25.45 -10.90 4.79
C SER A 33 26.43 -11.64 3.86
N LYS A 34 26.66 -11.13 2.64
CA LYS A 34 27.52 -11.74 1.63
C LYS A 34 29.00 -11.33 1.74
N LEU A 35 29.34 -10.32 2.53
CA LEU A 35 30.74 -9.85 2.68
C LEU A 35 31.55 -10.75 3.62
N SER A 36 32.87 -10.76 3.42
CA SER A 36 33.80 -11.48 4.29
C SER A 36 34.00 -10.71 5.60
N VAL A 37 34.48 -11.40 6.66
CA VAL A 37 34.74 -10.76 7.96
C VAL A 37 35.83 -9.67 7.84
N ALA A 38 36.77 -9.82 6.92
CA ALA A 38 37.82 -8.83 6.67
C ALA A 38 37.21 -7.54 6.09
N ASP A 39 36.28 -7.67 5.14
CA ASP A 39 35.63 -6.52 4.48
C ASP A 39 34.65 -5.80 5.41
N LEU A 40 33.99 -6.55 6.31
CA LEU A 40 33.12 -5.96 7.33
C LEU A 40 33.94 -5.15 8.35
N LYS A 41 35.14 -5.63 8.71
CA LYS A 41 36.04 -4.91 9.63
C LYS A 41 36.69 -3.70 8.97
N SER A 42 37.05 -3.75 7.69
CA SER A 42 37.56 -2.58 6.99
C SER A 42 36.48 -1.49 6.90
N LYS A 43 35.25 -1.85 6.51
CA LYS A 43 34.11 -0.92 6.48
C LYS A 43 33.80 -0.30 7.86
N LEU A 44 33.86 -1.08 8.94
CA LEU A 44 33.70 -0.55 10.30
C LEU A 44 34.85 0.39 10.72
N LYS A 45 36.09 0.09 10.31
CA LYS A 45 37.26 0.92 10.59
C LYS A 45 37.20 2.26 9.85
N ASP A 46 36.74 2.25 8.59
CA ASP A 46 36.52 3.47 7.79
C ASP A 46 35.43 4.36 8.38
N LEU A 47 34.44 3.75 9.05
CA LEU A 47 33.38 4.44 9.78
C LEU A 47 33.75 4.79 11.24
N GLY A 48 35.00 4.50 11.68
CA GLY A 48 35.46 4.79 13.04
C GLY A 48 34.83 3.95 14.14
N LEU A 49 34.16 2.84 13.79
CA LEU A 49 33.43 1.98 14.73
C LEU A 49 34.29 0.79 15.22
N PRO A 50 33.99 0.23 16.41
CA PRO A 50 34.73 -0.91 16.96
C PRO A 50 34.65 -2.17 16.07
N VAL A 51 35.82 -2.71 15.71
CA VAL A 51 35.99 -3.89 14.83
C VAL A 51 36.01 -5.24 15.56
N SER A 52 35.72 -5.26 16.86
CA SER A 52 35.66 -6.47 17.69
C SER A 52 34.28 -7.13 17.62
N GLY A 53 34.25 -8.46 17.53
CA GLY A 53 33.02 -9.26 17.56
C GLY A 53 32.98 -10.40 16.55
N LYS A 54 31.91 -11.21 16.63
CA LYS A 54 31.59 -12.26 15.64
C LYS A 54 30.99 -11.63 14.38
N LYS A 55 30.99 -12.36 13.24
CA LYS A 55 30.50 -11.85 11.94
C LYS A 55 29.11 -11.23 12.01
N ALA A 56 28.18 -11.85 12.75
CA ALA A 56 26.82 -11.35 12.92
C ALA A 56 26.77 -9.97 13.63
N GLU A 57 27.57 -9.79 14.69
CA GLU A 57 27.63 -8.52 15.45
C GLU A 57 28.25 -7.38 14.62
N LEU A 58 29.18 -7.70 13.71
CA LEU A 58 29.76 -6.71 12.79
C LEU A 58 28.76 -6.29 11.70
N ILE A 59 27.95 -7.24 11.20
CA ILE A 59 26.87 -6.97 10.25
C ILE A 59 25.81 -6.10 10.91
N GLU A 60 25.34 -6.50 12.09
CA GLU A 60 24.34 -5.74 12.84
C GLU A 60 24.84 -4.32 13.12
N ARG A 61 26.08 -4.14 13.57
CA ARG A 61 26.66 -2.80 13.81
C ARG A 61 26.75 -1.94 12.54
N LEU A 62 27.03 -2.55 11.38
CA LEU A 62 27.02 -1.85 10.09
C LEU A 62 25.59 -1.50 9.65
N GLU A 63 24.63 -2.40 9.85
CA GLU A 63 23.22 -2.18 9.55
C GLU A 63 22.63 -1.10 10.45
N SER A 64 22.91 -1.12 11.77
CA SER A 64 22.53 -0.07 12.71
C SER A 64 23.11 1.28 12.32
N SER A 65 24.39 1.35 11.94
CA SER A 65 25.00 2.60 11.49
C SER A 65 24.44 3.12 10.17
N LYS A 66 24.01 2.23 9.25
CA LYS A 66 23.30 2.62 8.03
C LYS A 66 21.88 3.05 8.31
N ILE A 67 21.22 2.48 9.32
CA ILE A 67 19.87 2.90 9.75
C ILE A 67 19.95 4.27 10.41
N GLU A 68 20.93 4.50 11.29
CA GLU A 68 21.17 5.84 11.87
C GLU A 68 21.54 6.86 10.78
N LYS A 69 22.38 6.51 9.79
CA LYS A 69 22.65 7.38 8.63
C LYS A 69 21.49 7.52 7.64
N ALA A 70 20.53 6.60 7.63
CA ALA A 70 19.32 6.69 6.81
C ALA A 70 18.22 7.49 7.51
N ASP A 71 18.23 7.53 8.84
CA ASP A 71 17.36 8.37 9.68
C ASP A 71 17.91 9.81 9.77
N GLU A 72 19.24 9.99 9.68
CA GLU A 72 19.90 11.29 9.48
C GLU A 72 19.98 11.72 8.01
N GLY A 73 19.51 10.87 7.07
CA GLY A 73 19.60 11.07 5.62
C GLY A 73 18.38 11.76 4.97
N ASP A 74 17.34 12.10 5.75
CA ASP A 74 16.18 12.91 5.31
C ASP A 74 15.96 14.12 6.23
N THR A 75 17.04 14.62 6.83
CA THR A 75 17.03 15.79 7.71
C THR A 75 18.30 16.63 7.57
N ASP A 76 18.66 17.08 6.37
CA ASP A 76 19.30 18.39 6.22
C ASP A 76 19.41 18.87 4.76
N GLU A 77 18.34 19.51 4.28
CA GLU A 77 18.46 20.67 3.38
C GLU A 77 17.36 21.70 3.69
N PHE A 78 16.94 21.79 4.95
CA PHE A 78 16.25 22.98 5.44
C PHE A 78 17.31 23.92 5.98
N LYS A 79 17.90 24.69 5.06
CA LYS A 79 18.58 25.94 5.42
C LYS A 79 17.72 26.65 6.46
N GLU A 80 18.29 26.77 7.65
CA GLU A 80 17.97 27.80 8.61
C GLU A 80 17.98 29.15 7.89
N ASP A 81 16.82 29.57 7.44
CA ASP A 81 16.46 30.99 7.35
C ASP A 81 15.07 31.15 7.96
N SER A 82 14.92 30.62 9.18
CA SER A 82 13.90 31.08 10.12
C SER A 82 14.41 32.34 10.81
N SER A 83 14.84 33.33 10.02
CA SER A 83 14.80 34.70 10.49
C SER A 83 13.34 35.12 10.45
N GLU A 84 12.74 35.24 11.64
CA GLU A 84 11.43 35.84 11.86
C GLU A 84 11.37 37.23 11.23
N LYS A 85 11.00 37.30 9.95
CA LYS A 85 10.34 38.50 9.43
C LYS A 85 8.91 38.39 9.89
N ALA A 86 8.62 38.99 11.05
CA ALA A 86 7.28 39.44 11.36
C ALA A 86 6.66 40.04 10.07
N PRO A 87 5.42 39.66 9.70
CA PRO A 87 4.81 40.13 8.48
C PRO A 87 4.92 41.65 8.48
N LYS A 88 5.59 42.19 7.46
CA LYS A 88 5.77 43.63 7.36
C LYS A 88 4.38 44.24 7.28
N PRO A 89 4.03 45.17 8.18
CA PRO A 89 2.73 45.82 8.11
C PRO A 89 2.60 46.44 6.71
N ILE A 90 1.43 46.24 6.08
CA ILE A 90 1.20 46.64 4.69
C ILE A 90 1.46 48.16 4.53
N PHE A 91 1.27 48.95 5.59
CA PHE A 91 1.61 50.37 5.68
C PHE A 91 2.14 50.72 7.07
N THR A 92 3.02 51.73 7.15
CA THR A 92 3.44 52.31 8.43
C THR A 92 2.42 53.33 8.90
N SER A 93 2.23 53.46 10.22
CA SER A 93 1.30 54.45 10.80
C SER A 93 1.57 55.88 10.32
N GLU A 94 2.85 56.20 10.05
CA GLU A 94 3.31 57.50 9.54
C GLU A 94 2.79 57.81 8.12
N GLU A 95 2.70 56.81 7.24
CA GLU A 95 2.16 56.99 5.89
C GLU A 95 0.66 57.32 5.94
N LEU A 96 -0.09 56.65 6.81
CA LEU A 96 -1.53 56.84 7.02
C LEU A 96 -1.88 58.19 7.67
N GLU A 97 -1.00 58.74 8.51
CA GLU A 97 -1.17 60.05 9.17
C GLU A 97 -1.17 61.23 8.19
N SER A 98 -0.42 61.10 7.09
CA SER A 98 -0.26 62.17 6.09
C SER A 98 -1.45 62.33 5.12
N LEU A 99 -2.39 61.38 5.11
CA LEU A 99 -3.46 61.28 4.12
C LEU A 99 -4.74 62.02 4.56
N SER A 100 -5.45 62.58 3.57
CA SER A 100 -6.73 63.26 3.81
C SER A 100 -7.85 62.25 4.10
N ARG A 101 -8.90 62.72 4.81
CA ARG A 101 -10.06 61.88 5.18
C ARG A 101 -10.76 61.23 3.98
N THR A 102 -10.76 61.88 2.82
CA THR A 102 -11.35 61.32 1.59
C THR A 102 -10.49 60.22 1.00
N GLU A 103 -9.16 60.34 1.08
CA GLU A 103 -8.20 59.33 0.65
C GLU A 103 -8.22 58.11 1.58
N LEU A 104 -8.24 58.31 2.90
CA LEU A 104 -8.39 57.23 3.90
C LEU A 104 -9.65 56.39 3.65
N ARG A 105 -10.77 57.03 3.27
CA ARG A 105 -12.01 56.32 2.90
C ARG A 105 -11.88 55.50 1.61
N LYS A 106 -11.11 55.97 0.62
CA LYS A 106 -10.87 55.22 -0.62
C LYS A 106 -10.00 53.99 -0.34
N ILE A 107 -8.88 54.19 0.37
CA ILE A 107 -7.96 53.11 0.78
C ILE A 107 -8.70 52.06 1.61
N ARG A 108 -9.57 52.47 2.55
CA ARG A 108 -10.41 51.54 3.32
C ARG A 108 -11.30 50.66 2.45
N LYS A 109 -11.93 51.23 1.41
CA LYS A 109 -12.77 50.44 0.47
C LYS A 109 -11.93 49.43 -0.31
N GLU A 110 -10.75 49.84 -0.76
CA GLU A 110 -9.81 48.96 -1.46
C GLU A 110 -9.32 47.82 -0.57
N TYR A 111 -9.00 48.10 0.71
CA TYR A 111 -8.58 47.06 1.66
C TYR A 111 -9.72 46.08 1.95
N ASN A 112 -10.94 46.58 2.12
CA ASN A 112 -12.08 45.71 2.32
C ASN A 112 -12.31 44.80 1.11
N HIS A 113 -12.15 45.31 -0.11
CA HIS A 113 -12.25 44.52 -1.32
C HIS A 113 -11.18 43.41 -1.38
N LYS A 114 -9.90 43.77 -1.16
CA LYS A 114 -8.78 42.82 -1.12
C LYS A 114 -8.93 41.78 0.01
N ALA A 115 -9.40 42.20 1.18
CA ALA A 115 -9.65 41.31 2.30
C ALA A 115 -10.74 40.28 1.99
N GLU A 116 -11.83 40.68 1.32
CA GLU A 116 -12.87 39.73 0.89
C GLU A 116 -12.37 38.74 -0.18
N GLU A 117 -11.49 39.16 -1.09
CA GLU A 117 -10.83 38.25 -2.05
C GLU A 117 -9.93 37.25 -1.33
N LEU A 118 -9.07 37.70 -0.41
CA LEU A 118 -8.19 36.84 0.38
C LEU A 118 -8.99 35.87 1.26
N ARG A 119 -10.12 36.32 1.83
CA ARG A 119 -11.03 35.47 2.60
C ARG A 119 -11.54 34.31 1.75
N LYS A 120 -12.05 34.59 0.54
CA LYS A 120 -12.53 33.54 -0.38
C LYS A 120 -11.39 32.59 -0.77
N GLY A 121 -10.23 33.13 -1.13
CA GLY A 121 -9.05 32.33 -1.47
C GLY A 121 -8.59 31.41 -0.34
N ARG A 122 -8.59 31.90 0.90
CA ARG A 122 -8.30 31.11 2.11
C ARG A 122 -9.34 30.01 2.30
N ASP A 123 -10.62 30.33 2.20
CA ASP A 123 -11.70 29.36 2.42
C ASP A 123 -11.66 28.24 1.37
N GLU A 124 -11.32 28.56 0.11
CA GLU A 124 -11.08 27.56 -0.94
C GLU A 124 -9.86 26.67 -0.67
N LEU A 125 -8.74 27.24 -0.20
CA LEU A 125 -7.54 26.48 0.15
C LEU A 125 -7.77 25.58 1.37
N ASN A 126 -8.53 26.06 2.36
CA ASN A 126 -8.93 25.27 3.52
C ASN A 126 -9.82 24.10 3.12
N LEU A 127 -10.77 24.31 2.20
CA LEU A 127 -11.59 23.22 1.67
C LEU A 127 -10.73 22.16 0.97
N LYS A 128 -9.80 22.58 0.11
CA LYS A 128 -8.84 21.67 -0.56
C LYS A 128 -7.94 20.93 0.44
N SER A 129 -7.51 21.61 1.50
CA SER A 129 -6.76 21.00 2.59
C SER A 129 -7.60 19.91 3.26
N GLN A 130 -8.85 20.21 3.61
CA GLN A 130 -9.77 19.25 4.22
C GLN A 130 -10.02 18.02 3.32
N THR A 131 -10.18 18.20 2.00
CA THR A 131 -10.36 17.08 1.06
C THR A 131 -9.13 16.19 1.00
N HIS A 132 -7.92 16.77 0.96
CA HIS A 132 -6.69 15.96 0.99
C HIS A 132 -6.50 15.24 2.33
N ALA A 133 -6.92 15.86 3.44
CA ALA A 133 -6.90 15.21 4.75
C ALA A 133 -7.86 14.01 4.81
N SER A 134 -9.08 14.12 4.26
CA SER A 134 -10.01 12.98 4.18
C SER A 134 -9.48 11.88 3.27
N GLU A 135 -8.98 12.22 2.07
CA GLU A 135 -8.41 11.25 1.14
C GLU A 135 -7.23 10.47 1.77
N ARG A 136 -6.34 11.16 2.48
CA ARG A 136 -5.24 10.55 3.23
C ARG A 136 -5.76 9.55 4.26
N ASN A 137 -6.77 9.94 5.03
CA ASN A 137 -7.34 9.08 6.07
C ASN A 137 -7.96 7.82 5.46
N ASP A 138 -8.73 7.96 4.39
CA ASP A 138 -9.33 6.83 3.68
C ASP A 138 -8.28 5.88 3.09
N LEU A 139 -7.21 6.43 2.51
CA LEU A 139 -6.10 5.64 1.98
C LEU A 139 -5.32 4.92 3.09
N ASN A 140 -5.15 5.55 4.26
CA ASN A 140 -4.52 4.93 5.41
C ASN A 140 -5.36 3.79 6.00
N LEU A 141 -6.69 3.96 6.03
CA LEU A 141 -7.61 2.90 6.43
C LEU A 141 -7.49 1.70 5.47
N LYS A 142 -7.57 1.93 4.16
CA LYS A 142 -7.37 0.88 3.14
C LYS A 142 -6.00 0.21 3.23
N ALA A 143 -4.95 0.98 3.48
CA ALA A 143 -3.62 0.43 3.69
C ALA A 143 -3.61 -0.53 4.89
N LYS A 144 -4.27 -0.17 6.00
CA LYS A 144 -4.40 -1.04 7.16
C LYS A 144 -5.16 -2.32 6.83
N GLU A 145 -6.30 -2.22 6.15
CA GLU A 145 -7.08 -3.38 5.69
C GLU A 145 -6.23 -4.36 4.86
N TYR A 146 -5.43 -3.85 3.91
CA TYR A 146 -4.51 -4.69 3.15
C TYR A 146 -3.43 -5.36 4.02
N MET A 147 -2.99 -4.74 5.12
CA MET A 147 -2.06 -5.40 6.06
C MET A 147 -2.76 -6.51 6.86
N ASP A 148 -4.00 -6.27 7.27
CA ASP A 148 -4.80 -7.28 7.96
C ASP A 148 -5.04 -8.50 7.05
N GLU A 149 -5.33 -8.28 5.77
CA GLU A 149 -5.38 -9.34 4.75
C GLU A 149 -4.05 -10.09 4.62
N VAL A 150 -2.92 -9.39 4.64
CA VAL A 150 -1.59 -10.01 4.56
C VAL A 150 -1.36 -10.95 5.74
N HIS A 151 -1.72 -10.53 6.96
CA HIS A 151 -1.65 -11.39 8.13
C HIS A 151 -2.56 -12.61 8.00
N LEU A 152 -3.80 -12.42 7.55
CA LEU A 152 -4.75 -13.51 7.30
C LEU A 152 -4.21 -14.54 6.31
N TYR A 153 -3.71 -14.10 5.15
CA TYR A 153 -3.17 -15.01 4.14
C TYR A 153 -1.87 -15.69 4.60
N ARG A 154 -1.03 -14.99 5.38
CA ARG A 154 0.17 -15.58 5.98
C ARG A 154 -0.21 -16.72 6.92
N ASP A 155 -1.18 -16.50 7.79
CA ASP A 155 -1.60 -17.49 8.79
C ASP A 155 -2.32 -18.66 8.11
N ARG A 156 -3.16 -18.39 7.10
CA ARG A 156 -3.77 -19.44 6.25
C ARG A 156 -2.71 -20.28 5.53
N ARG A 157 -1.71 -19.64 4.90
CA ARG A 157 -0.59 -20.34 4.24
C ARG A 157 0.21 -21.19 5.23
N ASN A 158 0.48 -20.66 6.42
CA ASN A 158 1.22 -21.39 7.45
C ASN A 158 0.42 -22.61 7.93
N GLY A 159 -0.89 -22.47 8.15
CA GLY A 159 -1.77 -23.60 8.49
C GLY A 159 -1.79 -24.68 7.42
N LEU A 160 -1.90 -24.29 6.14
CA LEU A 160 -1.85 -25.22 5.01
C LEU A 160 -0.49 -25.91 4.89
N ASN A 161 0.62 -25.21 5.15
CA ASN A 161 1.94 -25.84 5.15
C ASN A 161 2.10 -26.90 6.25
N VAL A 162 1.50 -26.69 7.43
CA VAL A 162 1.44 -27.70 8.49
C VAL A 162 0.61 -28.89 8.05
N GLU A 163 -0.56 -28.66 7.45
CA GLU A 163 -1.42 -29.72 6.90
C GLU A 163 -0.70 -30.53 5.81
N VAL A 164 0.01 -29.88 4.88
CA VAL A 164 0.84 -30.56 3.87
C VAL A 164 1.91 -31.42 4.53
N GLY A 165 2.50 -30.98 5.64
CA GLY A 165 3.43 -31.76 6.44
C GLY A 165 2.79 -33.02 7.01
N GLN A 166 1.63 -32.88 7.67
CA GLN A 166 0.87 -33.99 8.23
C GLN A 166 0.46 -35.01 7.16
N ILE A 167 -0.11 -34.56 6.04
CA ILE A 167 -0.51 -35.44 4.94
C ILE A 167 0.71 -36.15 4.35
N ARG A 168 1.87 -35.48 4.26
CA ARG A 168 3.11 -36.12 3.77
C ARG A 168 3.52 -37.26 4.69
N ASP A 169 3.50 -37.06 5.99
CA ASP A 169 3.94 -38.06 6.97
C ASP A 169 2.95 -39.24 7.00
N GLU A 170 1.64 -38.98 7.01
CA GLU A 170 0.59 -40.01 6.86
C GLU A 170 0.73 -40.80 5.55
N ARG A 171 0.97 -40.10 4.43
CA ARG A 171 1.17 -40.73 3.12
C ARG A 171 2.39 -41.65 3.12
N ASN A 172 3.46 -41.27 3.82
CA ASN A 172 4.67 -42.10 3.92
C ASN A 172 4.36 -43.39 4.70
N GLU A 173 3.68 -43.30 5.84
CA GLU A 173 3.24 -44.48 6.60
C GLU A 173 2.32 -45.38 5.77
N VAL A 174 1.37 -44.80 5.05
CA VAL A 174 0.47 -45.56 4.16
C VAL A 174 1.25 -46.16 3.00
N ALA A 175 2.26 -45.48 2.45
CA ALA A 175 3.10 -46.02 1.37
C ALA A 175 3.92 -47.24 1.82
N GLU A 176 4.45 -47.21 3.04
CA GLU A 176 5.13 -48.38 3.63
C GLU A 176 4.16 -49.55 3.82
N LYS A 177 2.96 -49.30 4.37
CA LYS A 177 1.90 -50.32 4.51
C LYS A 177 1.51 -50.90 3.16
N VAL A 178 1.31 -50.05 2.15
CA VAL A 178 1.02 -50.46 0.76
C VAL A 178 2.08 -51.41 0.21
N ASN A 179 3.36 -51.09 0.38
CA ASN A 179 4.46 -51.94 -0.09
C ASN A 179 4.45 -53.30 0.62
N SER A 180 4.29 -53.32 1.95
CA SER A 180 4.22 -54.56 2.73
C SER A 180 3.01 -55.43 2.34
N LEU A 181 1.82 -54.84 2.18
CA LEU A 181 0.60 -55.55 1.77
C LEU A 181 0.71 -56.06 0.34
N LYS A 182 1.35 -55.31 -0.56
CA LYS A 182 1.62 -55.75 -1.93
C LYS A 182 2.52 -56.98 -1.95
N ASP A 183 3.61 -56.95 -1.17
CA ASP A 183 4.55 -58.08 -1.10
C ASP A 183 3.89 -59.30 -0.48
N ASN A 184 3.09 -59.12 0.57
CA ASN A 184 2.28 -60.19 1.19
C ASN A 184 1.28 -60.79 0.20
N PHE A 185 0.53 -59.96 -0.52
CA PHE A 185 -0.41 -60.41 -1.56
C PHE A 185 0.30 -61.19 -2.67
N LEU A 186 1.44 -60.68 -3.18
CA LEU A 186 2.23 -61.36 -4.21
C LEU A 186 2.88 -62.66 -3.70
N ALA A 187 3.27 -62.73 -2.43
CA ALA A 187 3.79 -63.93 -1.80
C ALA A 187 2.70 -65.00 -1.63
N LEU A 188 1.53 -64.63 -1.12
CA LEU A 188 0.36 -65.51 -0.99
C LEU A 188 -0.09 -66.02 -2.35
N LYS A 189 -0.23 -65.11 -3.33
CA LYS A 189 -0.57 -65.46 -4.70
C LYS A 189 0.45 -66.44 -5.30
N ARG A 190 1.75 -66.23 -5.09
CA ARG A 190 2.78 -67.18 -5.55
C ARG A 190 2.66 -68.52 -4.83
N LYS A 191 2.49 -68.56 -3.51
CA LYS A 191 2.40 -69.81 -2.74
C LYS A 191 1.18 -70.67 -3.12
N ARG A 192 0.02 -70.03 -3.34
CA ARG A 192 -1.24 -70.73 -3.64
C ARG A 192 -1.35 -71.15 -5.10
N PHE A 193 -0.74 -70.39 -6.02
CA PHE A 193 -0.90 -70.58 -7.47
C PHE A 193 0.41 -70.87 -8.24
N SER A 194 1.51 -71.23 -7.57
CA SER A 194 2.83 -71.47 -8.22
C SER A 194 2.89 -72.59 -9.26
N GLY A 195 1.80 -73.36 -9.45
CA GLY A 195 1.70 -74.42 -10.46
C GLY A 195 0.93 -74.04 -11.73
N GLN A 196 0.27 -72.88 -11.75
CA GLN A 196 -0.52 -72.42 -12.89
C GLN A 196 0.29 -71.44 -13.72
N ASN A 197 0.76 -71.90 -14.88
CA ASN A 197 1.64 -71.15 -15.79
C ASN A 197 0.87 -70.07 -16.58
N LEU A 198 0.10 -69.23 -15.88
CA LEU A 198 -0.69 -68.16 -16.49
C LEU A 198 0.16 -66.89 -16.64
N PRO A 199 0.11 -66.23 -17.82
CA PRO A 199 0.79 -64.94 -18.04
C PRO A 199 0.29 -63.86 -17.07
N PRO A 200 1.13 -62.88 -16.69
CA PRO A 200 0.71 -61.78 -15.82
C PRO A 200 -0.50 -61.03 -16.39
N ILE A 201 -1.53 -60.80 -15.57
CA ILE A 201 -2.76 -60.08 -15.96
C ILE A 201 -2.45 -58.73 -16.65
N SER A 202 -1.42 -58.01 -16.21
CA SER A 202 -1.00 -56.75 -16.85
C SER A 202 -0.56 -56.93 -18.31
N ARG A 203 0.11 -58.04 -18.63
CA ARG A 203 0.54 -58.35 -20.00
C ARG A 203 -0.65 -58.75 -20.88
N LEU A 204 -1.57 -59.56 -20.35
CA LEU A 204 -2.80 -59.94 -21.04
C LEU A 204 -3.67 -58.71 -21.36
N ARG A 205 -3.82 -57.77 -20.40
CA ARG A 205 -4.57 -56.53 -20.61
C ARG A 205 -3.93 -55.62 -21.68
N LYS A 206 -2.59 -55.51 -21.69
CA LYS A 206 -1.88 -54.76 -22.76
C LYS A 206 -2.08 -55.41 -24.14
N GLN A 207 -1.98 -56.73 -24.23
CA GLN A 207 -2.21 -57.45 -25.48
C GLN A 207 -3.64 -57.28 -25.99
N ILE A 208 -4.64 -57.35 -25.10
CA ILE A 208 -6.04 -57.05 -25.46
C ILE A 208 -6.13 -55.62 -26.02
N GLN A 209 -5.58 -54.63 -25.32
CA GLN A 209 -5.63 -53.23 -25.77
C GLN A 209 -4.95 -53.03 -27.14
N GLU A 210 -3.80 -53.66 -27.38
CA GLU A 210 -3.11 -53.62 -28.67
C GLU A 210 -3.96 -54.25 -29.80
N LEU A 211 -4.63 -55.37 -29.52
CA LEU A 211 -5.52 -56.04 -30.48
C LEU A 211 -6.81 -55.25 -30.72
N GLU A 212 -7.39 -54.63 -29.68
CA GLU A 212 -8.55 -53.73 -29.78
C GLU A 212 -8.21 -52.50 -30.64
N ILE A 213 -7.06 -51.87 -30.39
CA ILE A 213 -6.59 -50.76 -31.23
C ILE A 213 -6.43 -51.23 -32.67
N LYS A 214 -5.80 -52.39 -32.90
CA LYS A 214 -5.62 -52.96 -34.23
C LYS A 214 -6.96 -53.21 -34.94
N GLN A 215 -7.97 -53.73 -34.23
CA GLN A 215 -9.32 -53.89 -34.76
C GLN A 215 -9.94 -52.55 -35.17
N MET A 216 -9.75 -51.49 -34.38
CA MET A 216 -10.32 -50.16 -34.67
C MET A 216 -9.57 -49.40 -35.77
N THR A 217 -8.25 -49.59 -35.90
CA THR A 217 -7.41 -48.74 -36.75
C THR A 217 -6.97 -49.38 -38.06
N THR A 218 -7.09 -50.70 -38.24
CA THR A 218 -6.66 -51.38 -39.47
C THR A 218 -7.84 -51.91 -40.28
N PRO A 219 -7.90 -51.65 -41.61
CA PRO A 219 -8.94 -52.22 -42.47
C PRO A 219 -8.68 -53.73 -42.62
N LEU A 220 -9.55 -54.54 -42.01
CA LEU A 220 -9.44 -55.99 -41.95
C LEU A 220 -10.56 -56.63 -42.78
N THR A 221 -10.30 -57.82 -43.33
CA THR A 221 -11.35 -58.66 -43.90
C THR A 221 -12.14 -59.32 -42.79
N THR A 222 -13.40 -59.68 -43.04
CA THR A 222 -14.31 -60.30 -42.06
C THR A 222 -13.69 -61.52 -41.37
N ASP A 223 -12.91 -62.32 -42.09
CA ASP A 223 -12.26 -63.51 -41.53
C ASP A 223 -11.12 -63.16 -40.57
N LYS A 224 -10.32 -62.13 -40.88
CA LYS A 224 -9.23 -61.67 -40.01
C LYS A 224 -9.77 -60.94 -38.78
N GLU A 225 -10.89 -60.24 -38.93
CA GLU A 225 -11.61 -59.63 -37.82
C GLU A 225 -12.16 -60.69 -36.85
N ARG A 226 -12.77 -61.77 -37.37
CA ARG A 226 -13.22 -62.90 -36.55
C ARG A 226 -12.08 -63.51 -35.72
N VAL A 227 -10.92 -63.73 -36.33
CA VAL A 227 -9.74 -64.26 -35.62
C VAL A 227 -9.27 -63.32 -34.52
N LEU A 228 -9.21 -62.00 -34.76
CA LEU A 228 -8.84 -61.02 -33.73
C LEU A 228 -9.84 -61.01 -32.56
N VAL A 229 -11.14 -61.09 -32.84
CA VAL A 229 -12.19 -61.15 -31.81
C VAL A 229 -12.08 -62.45 -31.00
N GLU A 230 -11.78 -63.58 -31.64
CA GLU A 230 -11.52 -64.85 -30.96
C GLU A 230 -10.27 -64.78 -30.08
N GLU A 231 -9.18 -64.18 -30.55
CA GLU A 231 -7.96 -63.95 -29.77
C GLU A 231 -8.23 -63.07 -28.54
N ILE A 232 -8.91 -61.93 -28.72
CA ILE A 232 -9.35 -61.05 -27.63
C ILE A 232 -10.21 -61.83 -26.63
N SER A 233 -11.19 -62.60 -27.10
CA SER A 233 -12.07 -63.41 -26.25
C SER A 233 -11.28 -64.46 -25.47
N SER A 234 -10.30 -65.11 -26.10
CA SER A 234 -9.43 -66.08 -25.44
C SER A 234 -8.57 -65.45 -24.34
N LEU A 235 -8.05 -64.24 -24.57
CA LEU A 235 -7.28 -63.47 -23.59
C LEU A 235 -8.17 -62.97 -22.45
N GLN A 236 -9.39 -62.53 -22.75
CA GLN A 236 -10.39 -62.16 -21.75
C GLN A 236 -10.78 -63.35 -20.86
N ASN A 237 -10.95 -64.54 -21.44
CA ASN A 237 -11.23 -65.76 -20.66
C ASN A 237 -10.06 -66.14 -19.76
N LYS A 238 -8.81 -65.99 -20.23
CA LYS A 238 -7.61 -66.19 -19.37
C LYS A 238 -7.56 -65.19 -18.21
N ILE A 239 -8.03 -63.96 -18.39
CA ILE A 239 -8.14 -62.98 -17.30
C ILE A 239 -9.24 -63.39 -16.31
N LYS A 240 -10.43 -63.78 -16.80
CA LYS A 240 -11.52 -64.27 -15.95
C LYS A 240 -11.10 -65.46 -15.08
N GLN A 241 -10.45 -66.46 -15.68
CA GLN A 241 -9.87 -67.58 -14.92
C GLN A 241 -8.92 -67.11 -13.82
N HIS A 242 -8.12 -66.08 -14.10
CA HIS A 242 -7.20 -65.51 -13.12
C HIS A 242 -7.92 -64.81 -11.96
N ASP A 243 -9.02 -64.14 -12.24
CA ASP A 243 -9.85 -63.44 -11.25
C ASP A 243 -10.65 -64.46 -10.41
N ASP A 244 -11.28 -65.47 -11.04
CA ASP A 244 -11.99 -66.56 -10.36
C ASP A 244 -11.07 -67.33 -9.38
N LEU A 245 -9.82 -67.59 -9.78
CA LEU A 245 -8.83 -68.22 -8.91
C LEU A 245 -8.52 -67.38 -7.67
N ILE A 246 -8.49 -66.05 -7.81
CA ILE A 246 -8.27 -65.16 -6.66
C ILE A 246 -9.53 -65.08 -5.78
N GLU A 247 -10.72 -65.20 -6.37
CA GLU A 247 -11.99 -65.17 -5.64
C GLU A 247 -12.30 -66.45 -4.86
N THR A 248 -11.77 -67.59 -5.30
CA THR A 248 -11.94 -68.88 -4.61
C THR A 248 -11.14 -69.00 -3.31
N ASP A 249 -9.99 -68.33 -3.19
CA ASP A 249 -9.17 -68.35 -1.98
C ASP A 249 -9.46 -67.09 -1.13
N THR A 250 -10.14 -67.30 0.00
CA THR A 250 -10.54 -66.21 0.92
C THR A 250 -9.34 -65.42 1.44
N GLU A 251 -8.21 -66.07 1.75
CA GLU A 251 -7.02 -65.38 2.29
C GLU A 251 -6.37 -64.49 1.22
N VAL A 252 -6.33 -64.95 -0.03
CA VAL A 252 -5.77 -64.16 -1.15
C VAL A 252 -6.71 -63.02 -1.53
N LEU A 253 -8.04 -63.24 -1.48
CA LEU A 253 -9.04 -62.20 -1.69
C LEU A 253 -8.95 -61.10 -0.64
N ASP A 254 -8.88 -61.46 0.65
CA ASP A 254 -8.75 -60.47 1.73
C ASP A 254 -7.44 -59.68 1.61
N ALA A 255 -6.32 -60.35 1.27
CA ALA A 255 -5.05 -59.68 1.03
C ALA A 255 -5.09 -58.73 -0.19
N ARG A 256 -5.84 -59.08 -1.24
CA ARG A 256 -6.06 -58.22 -2.42
C ARG A 256 -6.85 -56.98 -2.04
N ASP A 257 -7.93 -57.15 -1.29
CA ASP A 257 -8.87 -56.07 -0.99
C ASP A 257 -8.27 -55.10 0.02
N THR A 258 -7.60 -55.59 1.07
CA THR A 258 -6.82 -54.74 1.99
C THR A 258 -5.71 -53.96 1.28
N PHE A 259 -4.97 -54.58 0.35
CA PHE A 259 -3.99 -53.89 -0.48
C PHE A 259 -4.65 -52.79 -1.34
N ARG A 260 -5.76 -53.11 -2.03
CA ARG A 260 -6.48 -52.15 -2.89
C ARG A 260 -7.02 -50.96 -2.09
N GLU A 261 -7.64 -51.20 -0.94
CA GLU A 261 -8.14 -50.16 -0.06
C GLU A 261 -7.02 -49.24 0.45
N THR A 262 -5.88 -49.82 0.84
CA THR A 262 -4.73 -49.05 1.33
C THR A 262 -4.07 -48.25 0.21
N GLU A 263 -3.97 -48.81 -1.00
CA GLU A 263 -3.54 -48.06 -2.20
C GLU A 263 -4.49 -46.91 -2.52
N GLN A 264 -5.80 -47.14 -2.41
CA GLN A 264 -6.80 -46.09 -2.64
C GLN A 264 -6.64 -44.95 -1.63
N LYS A 265 -6.47 -45.26 -0.34
CA LYS A 265 -6.13 -44.27 0.70
C LYS A 265 -4.87 -43.48 0.36
N ARG A 266 -3.80 -44.15 -0.11
CA ARG A 266 -2.55 -43.48 -0.54
C ARG A 266 -2.77 -42.51 -1.71
N ARG A 267 -3.61 -42.89 -2.68
CA ARG A 267 -3.98 -42.05 -3.83
C ARG A 267 -4.77 -40.82 -3.38
N ASP A 268 -5.72 -41.01 -2.47
CA ASP A 268 -6.56 -39.92 -1.96
C ASP A 268 -5.75 -38.95 -1.10
N LEU A 269 -4.84 -39.44 -0.25
CA LEU A 269 -3.85 -38.59 0.43
C LEU A 269 -2.97 -37.81 -0.55
N SER A 270 -2.54 -38.44 -1.66
CA SER A 270 -1.74 -37.76 -2.68
C SER A 270 -2.52 -36.62 -3.36
N LYS A 271 -3.81 -36.81 -3.64
CA LYS A 271 -4.70 -35.77 -4.18
C LYS A 271 -4.94 -34.66 -3.16
N SER A 272 -5.21 -35.02 -1.91
CA SER A 272 -5.41 -34.06 -0.81
C SER A 272 -4.17 -33.19 -0.61
N MET A 273 -2.97 -33.80 -0.57
CA MET A 273 -1.70 -33.11 -0.48
C MET A 273 -1.51 -32.11 -1.62
N GLN A 274 -1.84 -32.50 -2.85
CA GLN A 274 -1.73 -31.63 -4.02
C GLN A 274 -2.69 -30.43 -3.91
N LYS A 275 -3.92 -30.66 -3.43
CA LYS A 275 -4.90 -29.60 -3.22
C LYS A 275 -4.43 -28.61 -2.14
N SER A 276 -4.01 -29.10 -0.98
CA SER A 276 -3.52 -28.24 0.12
C SER A 276 -2.28 -27.43 -0.31
N ARG A 277 -1.37 -28.02 -1.10
CA ARG A 277 -0.24 -27.28 -1.72
C ARG A 277 -0.70 -26.17 -2.67
N GLN A 278 -1.69 -26.45 -3.53
CA GLN A 278 -2.23 -25.44 -4.46
C GLN A 278 -2.92 -24.31 -3.70
N GLU A 279 -3.68 -24.62 -2.65
CA GLU A 279 -4.30 -23.61 -1.78
C GLU A 279 -3.25 -22.77 -1.05
N ALA A 280 -2.16 -23.38 -0.55
CA ALA A 280 -1.08 -22.66 0.11
C ALA A 280 -0.39 -21.69 -0.85
N GLN A 281 -0.17 -22.14 -2.09
CA GLN A 281 0.41 -21.32 -3.14
C GLN A 281 -0.54 -20.17 -3.55
N ALA A 282 -1.85 -20.42 -3.64
CA ALA A 282 -2.84 -19.39 -3.91
C ALA A 282 -2.86 -18.32 -2.80
N ALA A 283 -2.89 -18.74 -1.53
CA ALA A 283 -2.80 -17.83 -0.39
C ALA A 283 -1.52 -16.98 -0.42
N HIS A 284 -0.38 -17.56 -0.80
CA HIS A 284 0.87 -16.81 -0.98
C HIS A 284 0.78 -15.75 -2.10
N HIS A 285 0.14 -16.06 -3.22
CA HIS A 285 -0.06 -15.07 -4.29
C HIS A 285 -0.98 -13.94 -3.85
N SER A 286 -2.13 -14.26 -3.23
CA SER A 286 -3.05 -13.26 -2.67
C SER A 286 -2.34 -12.37 -1.66
N MET A 287 -1.54 -12.94 -0.76
CA MET A 287 -0.72 -12.18 0.19
C MET A 287 0.23 -11.19 -0.50
N LYS A 288 0.90 -11.63 -1.58
CA LYS A 288 1.81 -10.76 -2.36
C LYS A 288 1.06 -9.62 -3.03
N ASP A 289 -0.14 -9.88 -3.55
CA ASP A 289 -0.98 -8.86 -4.17
C ASP A 289 -1.47 -7.83 -3.15
N SER A 290 -1.94 -8.27 -1.97
CA SER A 290 -2.31 -7.36 -0.87
C SER A 290 -1.11 -6.52 -0.39
N LEU A 291 0.09 -7.10 -0.30
CA LEU A 291 1.33 -6.32 -0.01
C LEU A 291 1.62 -5.26 -1.08
N ARG A 292 1.44 -5.60 -2.37
CA ARG A 292 1.64 -4.64 -3.47
C ARG A 292 0.62 -3.51 -3.40
N LEU A 293 -0.64 -3.82 -3.13
CA LEU A 293 -1.73 -2.84 -2.97
C LEU A 293 -1.51 -1.96 -1.74
N ASN A 294 -1.09 -2.53 -0.62
CA ASN A 294 -0.69 -1.78 0.58
C ASN A 294 0.42 -0.76 0.26
N ARG A 295 1.51 -1.18 -0.38
CA ARG A 295 2.61 -0.27 -0.72
C ARG A 295 2.15 0.87 -1.65
N SER A 296 1.32 0.54 -2.64
CA SER A 296 0.76 1.53 -3.57
C SER A 296 -0.16 2.53 -2.87
N THR A 297 -1.03 2.05 -1.96
CA THR A 297 -1.94 2.91 -1.20
C THR A 297 -1.22 3.80 -0.20
N ARG A 298 -0.20 3.30 0.51
CA ARG A 298 0.66 4.13 1.37
C ARG A 298 1.32 5.27 0.60
N ARG A 299 1.92 4.99 -0.56
CA ARG A 299 2.51 6.04 -1.41
C ARG A 299 1.49 7.11 -1.83
N LYS A 300 0.24 6.71 -2.12
CA LYS A 300 -0.84 7.66 -2.43
C LYS A 300 -1.25 8.47 -1.20
N ALA A 301 -1.31 7.85 -0.01
CA ALA A 301 -1.60 8.54 1.23
C ALA A 301 -0.51 9.58 1.56
N ASP A 302 0.76 9.23 1.36
CA ASP A 302 1.89 10.16 1.55
C ASP A 302 1.82 11.33 0.56
N ALA A 303 1.42 11.06 -0.69
CA ALA A 303 1.19 12.12 -1.68
C ALA A 303 0.05 13.06 -1.27
N ALA A 304 -1.07 12.51 -0.79
CA ALA A 304 -2.19 13.30 -0.26
C ALA A 304 -1.77 14.09 0.99
N GLN A 305 -0.94 13.53 1.87
CA GLN A 305 -0.37 14.23 3.02
C GLN A 305 0.52 15.42 2.58
N ARG A 306 1.39 15.22 1.58
CA ARG A 306 2.20 16.32 1.02
C ARG A 306 1.31 17.43 0.41
N ALA A 307 0.24 17.05 -0.28
CA ALA A 307 -0.72 18.00 -0.84
C ALA A 307 -1.48 18.77 0.25
N PHE A 308 -1.91 18.08 1.32
CA PHE A 308 -2.54 18.66 2.51
C PHE A 308 -1.65 19.72 3.16
N VAL A 309 -0.37 19.39 3.41
CA VAL A 309 0.60 20.31 4.02
C VAL A 309 0.78 21.55 3.16
N LYS A 310 1.03 21.38 1.85
CA LYS A 310 1.17 22.51 0.91
C LYS A 310 -0.07 23.39 0.82
N ALA A 311 -1.27 22.79 0.84
CA ALA A 311 -2.52 23.54 0.81
C ALA A 311 -2.71 24.34 2.11
N LYS A 312 -2.36 23.74 3.26
CA LYS A 312 -2.43 24.38 4.57
C LYS A 312 -1.45 25.54 4.69
N GLU A 313 -0.18 25.35 4.33
CA GLU A 313 0.82 26.42 4.32
C GLU A 313 0.38 27.62 3.47
N LYS A 314 -0.16 27.36 2.27
CA LYS A 314 -0.72 28.42 1.42
C LYS A 314 -1.93 29.11 2.06
N ALA A 315 -2.82 28.35 2.70
CA ALA A 315 -3.96 28.92 3.40
C ALA A 315 -3.51 29.80 4.56
N ASP A 316 -2.47 29.40 5.30
CA ASP A 316 -1.90 30.16 6.40
C ASP A 316 -1.25 31.46 5.91
N ILE A 317 -0.54 31.45 4.77
CA ILE A 317 0.00 32.66 4.13
C ILE A 317 -1.13 33.64 3.76
N VAL A 318 -2.14 33.17 3.02
CA VAL A 318 -3.30 34.00 2.63
C VAL A 318 -4.06 34.51 3.85
N HIS A 319 -4.15 33.69 4.90
CA HIS A 319 -4.77 34.09 6.16
C HIS A 319 -3.98 35.21 6.85
N ASN A 320 -2.65 35.11 6.91
CA ASN A 320 -1.80 36.15 7.48
C ASN A 320 -1.94 37.47 6.70
N GLU A 321 -1.91 37.42 5.37
CA GLU A 321 -2.16 38.61 4.53
C GLU A 321 -3.54 39.21 4.79
N TYR A 322 -4.57 38.38 4.90
CA TYR A 322 -5.92 38.83 5.25
C TYR A 322 -5.98 39.54 6.62
N ILE A 323 -5.28 39.00 7.63
CA ILE A 323 -5.19 39.63 8.96
C ILE A 323 -4.50 41.00 8.88
N GLU A 324 -3.45 41.14 8.07
CA GLU A 324 -2.78 42.43 7.89
C GLU A 324 -3.69 43.49 7.23
N TYR A 325 -4.50 43.12 6.23
CA TYR A 325 -5.50 44.03 5.66
C TYR A 325 -6.58 44.43 6.67
N LEU A 326 -7.00 43.51 7.55
CA LEU A 326 -7.92 43.83 8.65
C LEU A 326 -7.29 44.80 9.67
N ARG A 327 -6.02 44.58 10.05
CA ARG A 327 -5.27 45.50 10.93
C ARG A 327 -5.15 46.88 10.30
N GLY A 328 -4.78 46.96 9.03
CA GLY A 328 -4.70 48.23 8.29
C GLY A 328 -6.05 48.96 8.24
N MET A 329 -7.15 48.24 8.06
CA MET A 329 -8.49 48.84 8.10
C MET A 329 -8.85 49.38 9.50
N GLN A 330 -8.51 48.66 10.56
CA GLN A 330 -8.72 49.12 11.95
C GLN A 330 -7.90 50.38 12.25
N GLU A 331 -6.67 50.47 11.75
CA GLU A 331 -5.83 51.65 11.92
C GLU A 331 -6.40 52.85 11.14
N ILE A 332 -6.87 52.66 9.90
CA ILE A 332 -7.58 53.72 9.14
C ILE A 332 -8.84 54.20 9.89
N ASP A 333 -9.59 53.28 10.51
CA ASP A 333 -10.77 53.63 11.30
C ASP A 333 -10.40 54.44 12.56
N ARG A 334 -9.29 54.09 13.22
CA ARG A 334 -8.73 54.84 14.36
C ARG A 334 -8.29 56.25 13.94
N MET A 335 -7.58 56.38 12.83
CA MET A 335 -7.09 57.66 12.28
C MET A 335 -8.24 58.55 11.78
N THR A 336 -9.26 57.96 11.15
CA THR A 336 -10.46 58.70 10.73
C THR A 336 -11.24 59.22 11.94
N ALA A 337 -11.26 58.46 13.05
CA ALA A 337 -11.89 58.89 14.29
C ALA A 337 -11.11 59.99 15.03
N SER A 338 -9.77 59.95 15.01
CA SER A 338 -8.92 61.00 15.62
C SER A 338 -9.00 62.31 14.84
N GLN A 339 -8.94 62.29 13.50
CA GLN A 339 -9.15 63.46 12.64
C GLN A 339 -10.55 64.09 12.82
N GLY A 340 -11.55 63.32 13.27
CA GLY A 340 -12.89 63.83 13.59
C GLY A 340 -13.00 64.54 14.94
N ARG A 341 -12.05 64.34 15.86
CA ARG A 341 -12.09 64.89 17.23
C ARG A 341 -11.29 66.18 17.39
N THR A 342 -10.27 66.41 16.56
CA THR A 342 -9.37 67.57 16.64
C THR A 342 -10.07 68.91 16.38
N GLY A 343 -11.17 68.94 15.64
CA GLY A 343 -11.93 70.16 15.36
C GLY A 343 -13.14 70.45 16.27
N SER A 344 -13.46 69.62 17.26
CA SER A 344 -14.73 69.76 18.00
C SER A 344 -14.61 69.92 19.50
N VAL A 345 -13.68 69.26 20.21
CA VAL A 345 -13.67 69.33 21.68
C VAL A 345 -12.85 70.49 22.22
N ALA A 346 -11.72 70.81 21.58
CA ALA A 346 -10.88 71.94 21.96
C ALA A 346 -11.51 73.29 21.59
N ASP A 347 -12.04 73.41 20.36
CA ASP A 347 -12.74 74.62 19.90
C ASP A 347 -14.08 74.83 20.63
N GLN A 348 -14.85 73.78 20.95
CA GLN A 348 -16.05 73.94 21.78
C GLN A 348 -15.70 74.35 23.20
N ARG A 349 -14.67 73.76 23.83
CA ARG A 349 -14.24 74.17 25.19
C ARG A 349 -13.67 75.58 25.23
N ALA A 350 -12.90 75.99 24.23
CA ALA A 350 -12.39 77.37 24.13
C ALA A 350 -13.52 78.37 23.89
N SER A 351 -14.51 78.03 23.04
CA SER A 351 -15.67 78.87 22.78
C SER A 351 -16.63 78.94 23.97
N THR A 352 -16.81 77.87 24.75
CA THR A 352 -17.63 77.89 25.97
C THR A 352 -16.94 78.62 27.11
N ALA A 353 -15.63 78.41 27.30
CA ALA A 353 -14.87 79.14 28.32
C ALA A 353 -14.84 80.65 28.04
N SER A 354 -14.67 81.05 26.77
CA SER A 354 -14.77 82.45 26.38
C SER A 354 -16.18 83.03 26.54
N ALA A 355 -17.24 82.21 26.45
CA ALA A 355 -18.61 82.65 26.69
C ALA A 355 -18.93 82.77 28.19
N GLU A 356 -18.38 81.90 29.04
CA GLU A 356 -18.51 81.94 30.50
C GLU A 356 -17.86 83.22 31.09
N ASP A 357 -16.68 83.59 30.61
CA ASP A 357 -16.00 84.83 31.04
C ASP A 357 -16.78 86.09 30.63
N LEU A 358 -17.40 86.08 29.44
CA LEU A 358 -18.27 87.17 28.98
C LEU A 358 -19.58 87.22 29.78
N PHE A 359 -20.12 86.06 30.18
CA PHE A 359 -21.31 85.97 31.02
C PHE A 359 -21.04 86.44 32.46
N ALA A 360 -19.86 86.15 33.03
CA ALA A 360 -19.47 86.66 34.34
C ALA A 360 -19.38 88.20 34.35
N LYS A 361 -18.83 88.80 33.28
CA LYS A 361 -18.82 90.26 33.10
C LYS A 361 -20.22 90.85 32.95
N PHE A 362 -21.12 90.13 32.28
CA PHE A 362 -22.53 90.51 32.17
C PHE A 362 -23.23 90.52 33.54
N LEU A 363 -23.04 89.48 34.36
CA LEU A 363 -23.57 89.42 35.73
C LEU A 363 -22.96 90.49 36.66
N ALA A 364 -21.69 90.87 36.43
CA ALA A 364 -21.02 91.94 37.16
C ALA A 364 -21.50 93.34 36.76
N GLY A 365 -22.38 93.47 35.75
CA GLY A 365 -22.94 94.74 35.30
C GLY A 365 -22.01 95.58 34.42
N GLU A 366 -20.95 94.98 33.86
CA GLU A 366 -20.06 95.64 32.92
C GLU A 366 -20.75 95.82 31.55
N LYS A 367 -20.38 96.86 30.80
CA LYS A 367 -20.97 97.14 29.48
C LYS A 367 -20.39 96.16 28.44
N LEU A 368 -21.23 95.29 27.88
CA LEU A 368 -20.86 94.43 26.74
C LEU A 368 -21.25 95.04 25.40
N SER A 369 -20.44 94.74 24.38
CA SER A 369 -20.75 95.01 22.97
C SER A 369 -21.85 94.06 22.47
N THR A 370 -22.63 94.49 21.46
CA THR A 370 -23.65 93.68 20.78
C THR A 370 -23.09 92.38 20.21
N GLU A 371 -21.84 92.39 19.75
CA GLU A 371 -21.14 91.19 19.27
C GLU A 371 -20.87 90.19 20.41
N GLN A 372 -20.50 90.69 21.60
CA GLN A 372 -20.23 89.84 22.76
C GLN A 372 -21.52 89.26 23.34
N LEU A 373 -22.61 90.01 23.27
CA LEU A 373 -23.95 89.56 23.67
C LEU A 373 -24.46 88.42 22.76
N MET A 374 -24.19 88.52 21.45
CA MET A 374 -24.48 87.43 20.51
C MET A 374 -23.67 86.15 20.80
N ILE A 375 -22.43 86.26 21.29
CA ILE A 375 -21.60 85.10 21.64
C ILE A 375 -22.21 84.36 22.84
N ILE A 376 -22.67 85.09 23.87
CA ILE A 376 -23.35 84.51 25.03
C ILE A 376 -24.68 83.85 24.62
N GLN A 377 -25.46 84.49 23.74
CA GLN A 377 -26.72 83.94 23.23
C GLN A 377 -26.50 82.66 22.40
N LYS A 378 -25.47 82.64 21.54
CA LYS A 378 -25.10 81.44 20.76
C LYS A 378 -24.62 80.29 21.65
N ALA A 379 -24.03 80.60 22.80
CA ALA A 379 -23.65 79.61 23.81
C ALA A 379 -24.84 79.14 24.70
N GLY A 380 -26.04 79.73 24.55
CA GLY A 380 -27.25 79.31 25.26
C GLY A 380 -27.31 79.75 26.73
N MET A 381 -26.57 80.79 27.11
CA MET A 381 -26.43 81.26 28.50
C MET A 381 -27.26 82.52 28.82
N LEU A 382 -28.14 82.96 27.92
CA LEU A 382 -28.93 84.20 28.05
C LEU A 382 -30.43 83.94 28.03
#